data_AF-R9P969-F1
#
_entry.id   AF-R9P969-F1
#
_cell.length_a   1.000
_cell.length_b   1.000
_cell.length_c   1.000
_cell.angle_alpha   90.00
_cell.angle_beta   90.00
_cell.angle_gamma   90.00
#
_symmetry.space_group_name_H-M   'P 1'
#
loop_
_entity.id
_entity.type
_entity.pdbx_description
1 polymer ?
#
loop_
_entity_poly.entity_id
_entity_poly.type
_entity_poly.pdbx_seq_one_letter_code
_entity_poly.pdbx_strand_id
1 'polypeptide(L)'
;MLKCGKEAGGIEACEADDLKLSPPEHAWSPIPHPKDPSAQWIHQGDGALDCQASPQSLLPDGRFHLDERSCPGWTKYWQSVEATRKDSSHEALQSFVVTVKLDKITAPSSSDKPEQEIKQFWVGHLHLEESRASWPLAGNARDRRPGQEDRTWHPKDVNRIAGAMENPMIPKSSRFVNDRNFGVFVDQSAWTLGVQIKVPMSITNPRDDDDDEPEDVHEKMILPPEEVFAPVSGQIVWAREHTFRRPPIYGPAAGENDERSFCVMIRDEWSIVYQIFGIDGSTVSVKEGDTVLRGDVVGHALREGLSIEPPSVEPPADHATSKPDRQVSYYPYRYRALEVRVSRPDVSWTEWKSPDEEGWQYFHPLHAFTEGKNYRSSITPYGSPTLVYFAKPSTDPLNIPPNAYATSNDFWTPTLQGPTEVIVGFEYFQQTPGDPGDGMDNLAVYALDLGIKKKLAGQREVQRGMECDLGGDTDPTGTAEKDKRYWRSVFEHSKLPNNWTPPSQSKEDGGYRWTSKLFSHYMAAFSHGRFFPEKITSQFDEKEKRLYYSASRTTRGEPRVGGAFNVQSVIDQDGEEGGRGKYRLVVRARDYWGNVGCVASDVLLT
;
A
#
# COMPACT_ATOMS: atom_id res chain seq x y z
N MET A 1 22.80 -0.46 15.59
CA MET A 1 21.87 0.49 14.95
C MET A 1 22.53 1.80 14.57
N LEU A 2 22.20 2.30 13.39
CA LEU A 2 22.82 3.49 12.81
C LEU A 2 22.38 4.78 13.53
N LYS A 3 23.34 5.48 14.12
CA LYS A 3 23.28 6.90 14.50
C LYS A 3 24.02 7.71 13.44
N CYS A 4 23.28 8.43 12.62
CA CYS A 4 23.82 9.25 11.55
C CYS A 4 23.24 10.65 11.63
N GLY A 5 24.05 11.68 11.45
CA GLY A 5 23.62 13.07 11.37
C GLY A 5 22.77 13.52 12.55
N LYS A 6 21.68 14.20 12.20
CA LYS A 6 20.64 14.60 13.14
C LYS A 6 19.88 13.36 13.62
N GLU A 7 19.54 13.28 14.90
CA GLU A 7 19.07 12.06 15.60
C GLU A 7 17.86 11.34 14.96
N ALA A 8 17.10 11.99 14.08
CA ALA A 8 15.90 11.45 13.41
C ALA A 8 15.98 11.38 11.88
N GLY A 9 17.12 11.70 11.28
CA GLY A 9 17.29 11.62 9.81
C GLY A 9 17.31 10.17 9.33
N GLY A 10 16.80 9.93 8.11
CA GLY A 10 16.87 8.65 7.41
C GLY A 10 18.30 8.25 7.00
N ILE A 11 18.47 7.21 6.17
CA ILE A 11 19.79 6.82 5.67
C ILE A 11 20.47 7.91 4.83
N GLU A 12 19.70 8.84 4.27
CA GLU A 12 20.22 10.03 3.58
C GLU A 12 20.97 10.96 4.54
N ALA A 13 20.66 10.93 5.85
CA ALA A 13 21.46 11.61 6.85
C ALA A 13 22.81 10.90 7.08
N CYS A 14 22.85 9.56 6.96
CA CYS A 14 24.12 8.80 6.94
C CYS A 14 24.94 9.15 5.71
N GLU A 15 24.31 9.15 4.53
CA GLU A 15 24.95 9.59 3.30
C GLU A 15 25.51 11.01 3.43
N ALA A 16 24.69 11.96 3.91
CA ALA A 16 25.12 13.35 4.05
C ALA A 16 26.29 13.53 5.03
N ASP A 17 26.39 12.71 6.07
CA ASP A 17 27.50 12.73 7.02
C ASP A 17 28.76 12.08 6.44
N ASP A 18 28.63 10.88 5.86
CA ASP A 18 29.74 10.16 5.22
C ASP A 18 30.37 11.00 4.09
N LEU A 19 29.53 11.69 3.30
CA LEU A 19 29.98 12.62 2.27
C LEU A 19 30.70 13.86 2.84
N LYS A 20 30.34 14.34 4.05
CA LYS A 20 31.04 15.46 4.73
C LYS A 20 32.34 15.03 5.41
N LEU A 21 32.45 13.77 5.84
CA LEU A 21 33.63 13.22 6.50
C LEU A 21 34.76 12.91 5.51
N SER A 22 34.47 12.89 4.21
CA SER A 22 35.46 12.77 3.13
C SER A 22 36.22 14.10 2.94
N PRO A 23 37.56 14.16 3.08
CA PRO A 23 38.26 15.44 3.24
C PRO A 23 38.29 16.26 1.94
N PRO A 24 37.92 17.55 1.97
CA PRO A 24 38.21 18.47 0.89
C PRO A 24 39.67 18.94 1.00
N GLU A 25 40.61 18.29 0.28
CA GLU A 25 42.02 18.66 0.00
C GLU A 25 42.95 19.17 1.14
N HIS A 26 42.45 19.42 2.34
CA HIS A 26 43.19 19.91 3.50
C HIS A 26 42.87 19.01 4.68
N ALA A 27 43.83 18.12 4.96
CA ALA A 27 43.80 17.16 6.05
C ALA A 27 43.58 17.85 7.40
N TRP A 28 42.34 17.89 7.86
CA TRP A 28 42.03 18.06 9.27
C TRP A 28 41.54 16.70 9.78
N SER A 29 42.12 16.29 10.90
CA SER A 29 41.90 14.98 11.53
C SER A 29 40.41 14.65 11.62
N PRO A 30 40.00 13.39 11.36
CA PRO A 30 38.61 12.97 11.49
C PRO A 30 38.06 13.36 12.86
N ILE A 31 36.85 13.91 12.90
CA ILE A 31 36.15 14.19 14.15
C ILE A 31 35.93 12.82 14.84
N PRO A 32 36.41 12.60 16.08
CA PRO A 32 36.26 11.31 16.74
C PRO A 32 34.79 11.01 17.00
N HIS A 33 34.35 9.80 16.64
CA HIS A 33 33.03 9.27 16.99
C HIS A 33 32.83 9.21 18.52
N PRO A 34 31.57 9.26 19.01
CA PRO A 34 31.25 9.18 20.43
C PRO A 34 31.81 7.90 21.08
N LYS A 35 32.37 8.04 22.28
CA LYS A 35 33.24 7.07 22.97
C LYS A 35 32.61 5.73 23.36
N ASP A 36 31.28 5.59 23.36
CA ASP A 36 30.61 4.34 23.78
C ASP A 36 29.29 4.13 23.01
N PRO A 37 29.29 3.33 21.93
CA PRO A 37 28.07 2.73 21.40
C PRO A 37 27.84 1.34 22.00
N SER A 38 26.63 1.07 22.49
CA SER A 38 26.18 -0.24 22.99
C SER A 38 25.99 -1.32 21.89
N ALA A 39 26.43 -1.04 20.66
CA ALA A 39 26.50 -1.98 19.56
C ALA A 39 27.88 -1.86 18.91
N GLN A 40 28.54 -2.97 18.59
CA GLN A 40 29.79 -2.94 17.83
C GLN A 40 29.50 -2.45 16.41
N TRP A 41 29.89 -1.21 16.13
CA TRP A 41 29.90 -0.67 14.78
C TRP A 41 31.16 -1.16 14.07
N ILE A 42 30.99 -2.04 13.08
CA ILE A 42 32.12 -2.51 12.25
C ILE A 42 32.39 -1.46 11.16
N HIS A 43 32.89 -0.29 11.55
CA HIS A 43 33.63 0.61 10.64
C HIS A 43 35.13 0.27 10.76
N GLN A 44 35.54 -0.88 10.22
CA GLN A 44 36.95 -1.23 10.02
C GLN A 44 37.18 -1.69 8.59
N GLY A 45 36.93 -0.79 7.64
CA GLY A 45 37.47 -0.85 6.28
C GLY A 45 37.76 0.58 5.86
N ASP A 46 38.92 0.84 5.26
CA ASP A 46 39.39 2.16 4.84
C ASP A 46 38.23 3.00 4.25
N GLY A 47 37.78 4.04 4.97
CA GLY A 47 36.44 4.66 4.85
C GLY A 47 36.14 5.46 3.57
N ALA A 48 37.00 5.38 2.56
CA ALA A 48 36.79 5.97 1.24
C ALA A 48 37.64 5.24 0.19
N LEU A 49 37.10 5.09 -1.02
CA LEU A 49 37.85 4.67 -2.20
C LEU A 49 38.02 5.87 -3.15
N ASP A 50 39.27 6.29 -3.32
CA ASP A 50 39.64 7.29 -4.31
C ASP A 50 39.81 6.63 -5.69
N CYS A 51 38.95 7.01 -6.63
CA CYS A 51 38.95 6.48 -7.98
C CYS A 51 39.43 7.53 -8.98
N GLN A 52 40.29 7.13 -9.91
CA GLN A 52 40.80 8.00 -10.96
C GLN A 52 40.28 7.57 -12.32
N ALA A 53 39.79 8.55 -13.08
CA ALA A 53 39.40 8.32 -14.46
C ALA A 53 40.63 8.15 -15.36
N SER A 54 40.89 6.90 -15.76
CA SER A 54 41.83 6.54 -16.81
C SER A 54 41.10 6.14 -18.10
N PRO A 55 41.76 6.14 -19.27
CA PRO A 55 41.19 5.64 -20.52
C PRO A 55 40.66 4.19 -20.45
N GLN A 56 41.10 3.42 -19.45
CA GLN A 56 40.68 2.03 -19.22
C GLN A 56 39.42 1.92 -18.34
N SER A 57 39.07 3.00 -17.64
CA SER A 57 37.93 3.09 -16.71
C SER A 57 36.68 3.74 -17.33
N LEU A 58 36.83 4.37 -18.50
CA LEU A 58 35.79 5.07 -19.23
C LEU A 58 35.36 4.26 -20.46
N LEU A 59 34.06 4.04 -20.60
CA LEU A 59 33.49 3.48 -21.82
C LEU A 59 33.48 4.52 -22.94
N PRO A 60 33.44 4.09 -24.22
CA PRO A 60 33.34 4.99 -25.37
C PRO A 60 32.10 5.91 -25.35
N ASP A 61 31.07 5.55 -24.59
CA ASP A 61 29.84 6.34 -24.40
C ASP A 61 29.89 7.30 -23.19
N GLY A 62 31.04 7.41 -22.52
CA GLY A 62 31.27 8.33 -21.41
C GLY A 62 30.90 7.81 -20.03
N ARG A 63 30.51 6.53 -19.89
CA ARG A 63 30.23 5.91 -18.59
C ARG A 63 31.52 5.50 -17.87
N PHE A 64 31.56 5.71 -16.55
CA PHE A 64 32.67 5.33 -15.67
C PHE A 64 32.37 4.01 -14.94
N HIS A 65 33.32 3.07 -14.97
CA HIS A 65 33.20 1.79 -14.25
C HIS A 65 33.82 1.88 -12.84
N LEU A 66 33.06 1.47 -11.83
CA LEU A 66 33.57 1.24 -10.47
C LEU A 66 34.08 -0.20 -10.36
N ASP A 67 35.38 -0.38 -10.51
CA ASP A 67 36.08 -1.67 -10.33
C ASP A 67 37.52 -1.45 -9.86
N GLU A 68 38.29 -2.52 -9.66
CA GLU A 68 39.68 -2.46 -9.19
C GLU A 68 40.61 -1.62 -10.09
N ARG A 69 40.32 -1.52 -11.39
CA ARG A 69 41.15 -0.77 -12.35
C ARG A 69 40.98 0.73 -12.17
N SER A 70 39.76 1.14 -11.83
CA SER A 70 39.39 2.54 -11.62
C SER A 70 39.54 2.97 -10.16
N CYS A 71 39.38 2.02 -9.23
CA CYS A 71 39.29 2.22 -7.78
C CYS A 71 40.18 1.19 -7.06
N PRO A 72 41.47 1.47 -6.85
CA PRO A 72 42.37 0.56 -6.13
C PRO A 72 41.82 0.25 -4.73
N GLY A 73 41.65 -1.03 -4.40
CA GLY A 73 41.04 -1.47 -3.13
C GLY A 73 39.57 -1.88 -3.22
N TRP A 74 38.93 -1.75 -4.39
CA TRP A 74 37.55 -2.20 -4.64
C TRP A 74 37.33 -3.67 -4.26
N THR A 75 38.22 -4.56 -4.68
CA THR A 75 38.15 -6.01 -4.42
C THR A 75 38.35 -6.31 -2.94
N LYS A 76 39.27 -5.59 -2.28
CA LYS A 76 39.54 -5.74 -0.84
C LYS A 76 38.32 -5.31 -0.02
N TYR A 77 37.64 -4.25 -0.44
CA TYR A 77 36.39 -3.81 0.17
C TYR A 77 35.32 -4.91 0.08
N TRP A 78 35.07 -5.45 -1.12
CA TRP A 78 34.08 -6.51 -1.30
C TRP A 78 34.41 -7.79 -0.54
N GLN A 79 35.69 -8.16 -0.42
CA GLN A 79 36.12 -9.27 0.43
C GLN A 79 35.82 -9.01 1.91
N SER A 80 35.98 -7.78 2.39
CA SER A 80 35.60 -7.38 3.75
C SER A 80 34.08 -7.45 3.96
N VAL A 81 33.30 -7.04 2.96
CA VAL A 81 31.84 -7.15 2.99
C VAL A 81 31.42 -8.62 3.05
N GLU A 82 32.01 -9.48 2.23
CA GLU A 82 31.72 -10.91 2.23
C GLU A 82 32.14 -11.60 3.52
N ALA A 83 33.27 -11.20 4.12
CA ALA A 83 33.72 -11.72 5.42
C ALA A 83 32.73 -11.33 6.53
N THR A 84 32.34 -10.05 6.57
CA THR A 84 31.36 -9.56 7.55
C THR A 84 30.01 -10.26 7.40
N ARG A 85 29.59 -10.53 6.15
CA ARG A 85 28.37 -11.30 5.85
C ARG A 85 28.45 -12.75 6.35
N LYS A 86 29.62 -13.37 6.36
CA LYS A 86 29.80 -14.75 6.84
C LYS A 86 29.86 -14.83 8.36
N ASP A 87 30.43 -13.81 9.00
CA ASP A 87 30.73 -13.81 10.42
C ASP A 87 29.65 -13.12 11.27
N SER A 88 28.79 -12.28 10.67
CA SER A 88 27.70 -11.62 11.37
C SER A 88 26.49 -12.55 11.51
N SER A 89 26.09 -12.84 12.75
CA SER A 89 24.80 -13.48 13.07
C SER A 89 23.61 -12.50 13.02
N HIS A 90 23.86 -11.23 12.73
CA HIS A 90 22.89 -10.14 12.80
C HIS A 90 22.92 -9.25 11.55
N GLU A 91 21.86 -8.45 11.41
CA GLU A 91 21.72 -7.46 10.34
C GLU A 91 22.78 -6.36 10.50
N ALA A 92 23.47 -6.00 9.41
CA ALA A 92 24.61 -5.07 9.45
C ALA A 92 24.69 -4.21 8.19
N LEU A 93 24.81 -2.88 8.36
CA LEU A 93 25.09 -1.95 7.26
C LEU A 93 26.58 -1.67 7.18
N GLN A 94 27.13 -1.76 5.97
CA GLN A 94 28.47 -1.27 5.63
C GLN A 94 28.35 -0.21 4.55
N SER A 95 28.85 0.99 4.84
CA SER A 95 28.89 2.09 3.86
C SER A 95 30.31 2.53 3.56
N PHE A 96 30.51 3.12 2.39
CA PHE A 96 31.73 3.82 2.01
C PHE A 96 31.44 4.89 0.97
N VAL A 97 32.35 5.86 0.85
CA VAL A 97 32.27 6.90 -0.18
C VAL A 97 33.26 6.62 -1.29
N VAL A 98 32.77 6.67 -2.52
CA VAL A 98 33.55 6.64 -3.75
C VAL A 98 33.75 8.07 -4.23
N THR A 99 35.00 8.52 -4.32
CA THR A 99 35.32 9.82 -4.92
C THR A 99 35.92 9.59 -6.30
N VAL A 100 35.26 10.11 -7.34
CA VAL A 100 35.73 10.06 -8.73
C VAL A 100 36.29 11.42 -9.12
N LYS A 101 37.55 11.45 -9.51
CA LYS A 101 38.22 12.65 -10.04
C LYS A 101 38.31 12.56 -11.57
N LEU A 102 37.74 13.56 -12.24
CA LEU A 102 37.72 13.70 -13.70
C LEU A 102 38.50 14.94 -14.08
N ASP A 103 39.48 14.82 -14.96
CA ASP A 103 40.14 16.00 -15.52
C ASP A 103 39.20 16.66 -16.55
N LYS A 104 38.83 17.93 -16.35
CA LYS A 104 38.06 18.65 -17.36
C LYS A 104 38.94 18.87 -18.59
N ILE A 105 38.39 18.58 -19.77
CA ILE A 105 39.00 18.95 -21.04
C ILE A 105 38.91 20.48 -21.14
N THR A 106 39.98 21.16 -20.73
CA THR A 106 40.09 22.62 -20.88
C THR A 106 40.50 22.94 -22.31
N ALA A 107 39.80 23.90 -22.94
CA ALA A 107 40.27 24.51 -24.17
C ALA A 107 41.65 25.14 -23.93
N PRO A 108 42.54 25.19 -24.95
CA PRO A 108 43.97 25.45 -24.77
C PRO A 108 44.28 26.93 -24.52
N SER A 109 43.73 27.51 -23.45
CA SER A 109 44.10 28.85 -23.01
C SER A 109 43.91 29.03 -21.50
N SER A 110 45.05 29.18 -20.84
CA SER A 110 45.30 29.84 -19.55
C SER A 110 44.74 29.22 -18.26
N SER A 111 45.38 28.15 -17.78
CA SER A 111 45.97 28.07 -16.43
C SER A 111 46.71 26.73 -16.28
N ASP A 112 47.91 26.72 -15.68
CA ASP A 112 48.81 25.54 -15.57
C ASP A 112 48.32 24.42 -14.62
N LYS A 113 47.01 24.33 -14.35
CA LYS A 113 46.42 23.20 -13.63
C LYS A 113 45.13 22.75 -14.31
N PRO A 114 45.01 21.47 -14.71
CA PRO A 114 43.74 20.95 -15.20
C PRO A 114 42.69 21.13 -14.09
N GLU A 115 41.59 21.81 -14.42
CA GLU A 115 40.47 21.94 -13.51
C GLU A 115 39.85 20.55 -13.33
N GLN A 116 39.87 20.01 -12.11
CA GLN A 116 39.33 18.68 -11.82
C GLN A 116 37.87 18.78 -11.43
N GLU A 117 37.01 18.01 -12.09
CA GLU A 117 35.64 17.75 -11.65
C GLU A 117 35.64 16.56 -10.68
N ILE A 118 35.17 16.80 -9.46
CA ILE A 118 35.06 15.78 -8.42
C ILE A 118 33.60 15.37 -8.29
N LYS A 119 33.32 14.07 -8.41
CA LYS A 119 32.01 13.46 -8.09
C LYS A 119 32.19 12.54 -6.89
N GLN A 120 31.24 12.57 -5.97
CA GLN A 120 31.21 11.66 -4.83
C GLN A 120 29.94 10.82 -4.90
N PHE A 121 30.08 9.54 -4.59
CA PHE A 121 28.98 8.59 -4.52
C PHE A 121 29.06 7.86 -3.19
N TRP A 122 27.95 7.86 -2.46
CA TRP A 122 27.83 7.02 -1.27
C TRP A 122 27.30 5.65 -1.67
N VAL A 123 27.91 4.60 -1.12
CA VAL A 123 27.51 3.22 -1.39
C VAL A 123 27.29 2.52 -0.06
N GLY A 124 26.06 2.07 0.18
CA GLY A 124 25.65 1.31 1.36
C GLY A 124 25.26 -0.13 1.02
N HIS A 125 25.71 -1.07 1.85
CA HIS A 125 25.42 -2.50 1.77
C HIS A 125 24.78 -2.96 3.07
N LEU A 126 23.49 -3.30 3.04
CA LEU A 126 22.85 -3.92 4.19
C LEU A 126 22.83 -5.44 4.03
N HIS A 127 23.43 -6.13 4.98
CA HIS A 127 23.18 -7.53 5.22
C HIS A 127 21.94 -7.67 6.09
N LEU A 128 20.92 -8.35 5.57
CA LEU A 128 19.72 -8.73 6.31
C LEU A 128 19.71 -10.25 6.50
N GLU A 129 19.26 -10.72 7.66
CA GLU A 129 19.01 -12.14 7.90
C GLU A 129 17.79 -12.61 7.08
N GLU A 130 16.74 -11.77 7.04
CA GLU A 130 15.62 -11.94 6.13
C GLU A 130 15.35 -10.64 5.36
N SER A 131 15.11 -10.76 4.05
CA SER A 131 14.93 -9.59 3.18
C SER A 131 13.64 -8.79 3.43
N ARG A 132 12.73 -9.30 4.27
CA ARG A 132 11.42 -8.72 4.55
C ARG A 132 11.13 -8.79 6.04
N ALA A 133 10.38 -7.81 6.52
CA ALA A 133 9.88 -7.75 7.88
C ALA A 133 8.89 -8.91 8.16
N SER A 134 8.83 -9.32 9.41
CA SER A 134 7.89 -10.34 9.88
C SER A 134 6.60 -9.68 10.35
N TRP A 135 5.46 -10.36 10.22
CA TRP A 135 4.19 -9.77 10.63
C TRP A 135 4.07 -9.63 12.17
N PRO A 136 3.37 -8.60 12.70
CA PRO A 136 3.40 -8.27 14.12
C PRO A 136 2.45 -9.09 15.01
N LEU A 137 1.62 -9.99 14.45
CA LEU A 137 0.87 -10.98 15.22
C LEU A 137 1.36 -12.39 14.89
N ALA A 138 1.14 -13.35 15.79
CA ALA A 138 1.46 -14.76 15.58
C ALA A 138 0.54 -15.41 14.52
N GLY A 139 0.76 -15.07 13.24
CA GLY A 139 0.21 -15.75 12.07
C GLY A 139 -1.30 -15.95 11.99
N ASN A 140 -1.70 -16.88 11.12
CA ASN A 140 -3.05 -17.44 11.02
C ASN A 140 -3.31 -18.52 12.08
N ALA A 141 -2.69 -18.44 13.26
CA ALA A 141 -2.77 -19.47 14.30
C ALA A 141 -4.16 -19.45 14.98
N ARG A 142 -5.21 -19.84 14.25
CA ARG A 142 -6.58 -20.00 14.75
C ARG A 142 -7.22 -21.35 14.51
N ASP A 143 -6.56 -22.28 13.81
CA ASP A 143 -6.97 -23.68 13.85
C ASP A 143 -6.66 -24.35 15.20
N ARG A 144 -6.00 -23.67 16.16
CA ARG A 144 -5.33 -24.36 17.27
C ARG A 144 -5.79 -23.87 18.65
N ARG A 145 -6.36 -24.82 19.40
CA ARG A 145 -7.00 -24.68 20.72
C ARG A 145 -6.01 -24.15 21.78
N PRO A 146 -6.48 -23.54 22.88
CA PRO A 146 -5.64 -23.20 24.02
C PRO A 146 -4.86 -24.43 24.53
N GLY A 147 -3.53 -24.32 24.68
CA GLY A 147 -2.67 -25.38 25.24
C GLY A 147 -1.76 -26.14 24.26
N GLN A 148 -1.77 -25.81 22.96
CA GLN A 148 -0.75 -26.31 22.01
C GLN A 148 0.44 -25.35 21.89
N GLU A 149 1.65 -25.90 21.69
CA GLU A 149 2.93 -25.16 21.53
C GLU A 149 2.95 -24.19 20.33
N ASP A 150 1.89 -24.18 19.51
CA ASP A 150 1.76 -23.47 18.23
C ASP A 150 1.16 -22.04 18.33
N ARG A 151 1.09 -21.44 19.53
CA ARG A 151 0.91 -19.98 19.68
C ARG A 151 2.23 -19.21 19.54
N THR A 152 3.32 -19.92 19.29
CA THR A 152 4.65 -19.34 19.15
C THR A 152 4.71 -18.59 17.82
N TRP A 153 4.90 -17.27 17.91
CA TRP A 153 5.13 -16.42 16.75
C TRP A 153 6.31 -16.96 15.93
N HIS A 154 6.15 -17.00 14.61
CA HIS A 154 7.21 -17.39 13.70
C HIS A 154 7.44 -16.32 12.63
N PRO A 155 8.72 -15.98 12.30
CA PRO A 155 9.05 -14.89 11.36
C PRO A 155 8.41 -14.99 9.97
N LYS A 156 8.00 -16.19 9.57
CA LYS A 156 7.44 -16.51 8.24
C LYS A 156 5.92 -16.64 8.22
N ASP A 157 5.29 -16.49 9.38
CA ASP A 157 3.85 -16.56 9.46
C ASP A 157 3.24 -15.26 8.93
N VAL A 158 2.21 -15.42 8.10
CA VAL A 158 1.47 -14.32 7.50
C VAL A 158 0.20 -14.10 8.31
N ASN A 159 -0.10 -12.85 8.64
CA ASN A 159 -1.39 -12.52 9.24
C ASN A 159 -2.47 -12.42 8.16
N ARG A 160 -3.71 -12.85 8.48
CA ARG A 160 -4.87 -12.49 7.66
C ARG A 160 -5.09 -10.98 7.75
N ILE A 161 -5.03 -10.33 6.61
CA ILE A 161 -5.15 -8.89 6.50
C ILE A 161 -6.63 -8.54 6.28
N ALA A 162 -7.18 -7.67 7.11
CA ALA A 162 -8.56 -7.21 7.02
C ALA A 162 -8.68 -5.90 6.21
N GLY A 163 -7.81 -5.71 5.20
CA GLY A 163 -7.69 -4.51 4.37
C GLY A 163 -6.93 -4.71 3.06
N ALA A 164 -6.94 -3.71 2.20
CA ALA A 164 -5.82 -3.45 1.32
C ALA A 164 -4.93 -2.38 1.97
N MET A 165 -3.73 -2.19 1.45
CA MET A 165 -3.06 -0.91 1.68
C MET A 165 -3.88 0.18 0.98
N GLU A 166 -3.98 1.34 1.61
CA GLU A 166 -4.78 2.44 1.10
C GLU A 166 -6.27 2.08 1.15
N ASN A 167 -6.74 1.49 2.26
CA ASN A 167 -8.17 1.39 2.52
C ASN A 167 -8.78 2.82 2.40
N PRO A 168 -9.62 3.10 1.40
CA PRO A 168 -10.09 4.45 1.19
C PRO A 168 -11.18 4.74 2.22
N MET A 169 -10.98 5.65 3.15
CA MET A 169 -12.08 6.11 3.99
C MET A 169 -12.99 6.99 3.13
N ILE A 170 -14.14 6.47 2.71
CA ILE A 170 -15.15 7.21 1.92
C ILE A 170 -16.46 7.17 2.70
N PRO A 171 -16.69 8.17 3.57
CA PRO A 171 -17.85 8.15 4.44
C PRO A 171 -19.11 8.64 3.72
N LYS A 172 -20.25 8.04 4.06
CA LYS A 172 -21.55 8.37 3.45
C LYS A 172 -22.63 8.49 4.52
N SER A 173 -23.50 9.50 4.43
CA SER A 173 -24.68 9.60 5.30
C SER A 173 -25.83 8.70 4.83
N SER A 174 -26.55 8.10 5.78
CA SER A 174 -27.82 7.42 5.53
C SER A 174 -28.99 8.38 5.33
N ARG A 175 -28.86 9.63 5.79
CA ARG A 175 -29.87 10.68 5.55
C ARG A 175 -29.72 11.17 4.12
N PHE A 176 -30.84 11.29 3.41
CA PHE A 176 -30.87 11.96 2.11
C PHE A 176 -30.60 13.46 2.32
N VAL A 177 -29.32 13.82 2.30
CA VAL A 177 -28.91 15.20 2.14
C VAL A 177 -29.18 15.55 0.67
N ASN A 178 -29.74 16.73 0.39
CA ASN A 178 -29.80 17.27 -0.98
C ASN A 178 -28.41 17.76 -1.39
N ASP A 179 -27.42 16.87 -1.37
CA ASP A 179 -26.04 17.16 -1.71
C ASP A 179 -25.70 16.62 -3.10
N ARG A 180 -24.59 17.13 -3.66
CA ARG A 180 -24.18 16.86 -5.03
C ARG A 180 -23.76 15.40 -5.25
N ASN A 181 -23.33 14.70 -4.21
CA ASN A 181 -22.78 13.34 -4.26
C ASN A 181 -23.64 12.30 -3.54
N PHE A 182 -24.94 12.57 -3.39
CA PHE A 182 -25.92 11.61 -2.84
C PHE A 182 -25.55 11.08 -1.44
N GLY A 183 -25.01 11.95 -0.59
CA GLY A 183 -24.63 11.71 0.79
C GLY A 183 -23.17 11.34 0.98
N VAL A 184 -22.36 11.25 -0.09
CA VAL A 184 -20.93 10.93 -0.02
C VAL A 184 -20.11 12.18 0.26
N PHE A 185 -19.36 12.16 1.35
CA PHE A 185 -18.51 13.28 1.78
C PHE A 185 -17.13 13.17 1.15
N VAL A 186 -17.03 13.59 -0.11
CA VAL A 186 -15.80 13.65 -0.90
C VAL A 186 -14.70 14.44 -0.19
N ASP A 187 -15.08 15.48 0.53
CA ASP A 187 -14.20 16.36 1.28
C ASP A 187 -13.56 15.72 2.51
N GLN A 188 -14.27 14.76 3.11
CA GLN A 188 -13.83 14.00 4.27
C GLN A 188 -13.17 12.67 3.90
N SER A 189 -13.06 12.40 2.60
CA SER A 189 -12.50 11.13 2.12
C SER A 189 -10.98 11.17 2.11
N ALA A 190 -10.34 10.11 2.57
CA ALA A 190 -8.89 10.01 2.65
C ALA A 190 -8.41 8.58 2.45
N TRP A 191 -7.12 8.41 2.15
CA TRP A 191 -6.49 7.11 2.26
C TRP A 191 -6.15 6.83 3.72
N THR A 192 -6.34 5.60 4.16
CA THR A 192 -5.63 5.11 5.35
C THR A 192 -4.24 4.68 4.90
N LEU A 193 -3.19 5.18 5.56
CA LEU A 193 -1.79 5.04 5.10
C LEU A 193 -1.16 3.69 5.49
N GLY A 194 -2.00 2.69 5.77
CA GLY A 194 -1.59 1.42 6.36
C GLY A 194 -2.49 0.26 5.99
N VAL A 195 -2.08 -0.91 6.46
CA VAL A 195 -2.81 -2.17 6.33
C VAL A 195 -3.42 -2.53 7.69
N GLN A 196 -4.70 -2.92 7.69
CA GLN A 196 -5.41 -3.32 8.90
C GLN A 196 -5.40 -4.84 9.07
N ILE A 197 -5.08 -5.31 10.27
CA ILE A 197 -5.06 -6.71 10.68
C ILE A 197 -6.11 -6.87 11.77
N LYS A 198 -7.17 -7.63 11.49
CA LYS A 198 -8.26 -7.83 12.47
C LYS A 198 -7.70 -8.53 13.69
N VAL A 199 -7.99 -7.99 14.88
CA VAL A 199 -7.61 -8.64 16.13
C VAL A 199 -8.56 -9.81 16.37
N PRO A 200 -8.03 -11.01 16.57
CA PRO A 200 -8.80 -12.23 16.79
C PRO A 200 -9.72 -12.17 18.04
N MET A 201 -11.05 -12.17 17.88
CA MET A 201 -12.03 -12.17 19.01
C MET A 201 -12.01 -13.50 19.77
N SER A 202 -12.27 -13.50 21.09
CA SER A 202 -12.37 -14.75 21.89
C SER A 202 -13.27 -15.79 21.23
N ILE A 203 -12.77 -17.03 21.06
CA ILE A 203 -13.54 -18.14 20.47
C ILE A 203 -14.66 -18.50 21.46
N THR A 204 -15.92 -18.38 21.05
CA THR A 204 -17.08 -18.76 21.88
C THR A 204 -17.81 -20.03 21.42
N ASN A 205 -17.32 -20.77 20.42
CA ASN A 205 -17.95 -22.03 20.04
C ASN A 205 -17.11 -23.24 20.51
N PRO A 206 -17.56 -23.98 21.54
CA PRO A 206 -17.32 -25.41 21.59
C PRO A 206 -18.05 -26.07 20.41
N ARG A 207 -17.53 -27.22 19.98
CA ARG A 207 -18.10 -28.03 18.90
C ARG A 207 -19.48 -28.55 19.34
N ASP A 208 -20.48 -28.46 18.47
CA ASP A 208 -21.73 -29.24 18.58
C ASP A 208 -21.52 -30.73 18.23
N ASP A 209 -20.27 -31.23 18.18
CA ASP A 209 -19.94 -32.60 17.75
C ASP A 209 -19.66 -33.56 18.91
N ASP A 210 -19.70 -33.10 20.17
CA ASP A 210 -19.52 -33.95 21.36
C ASP A 210 -20.86 -34.01 22.15
N ASP A 211 -21.77 -34.88 21.70
CA ASP A 211 -23.11 -35.17 22.29
C ASP A 211 -23.10 -35.69 23.76
N ASP A 212 -21.96 -35.60 24.47
CA ASP A 212 -21.77 -36.21 25.79
C ASP A 212 -21.33 -35.23 26.91
N GLU A 213 -21.27 -33.90 26.67
CA GLU A 213 -20.96 -32.94 27.75
C GLU A 213 -22.21 -32.27 28.37
N PRO A 214 -22.34 -32.24 29.71
CA PRO A 214 -23.49 -31.65 30.40
C PRO A 214 -23.64 -30.15 30.11
N GLU A 215 -24.89 -29.69 29.96
CA GLU A 215 -25.36 -28.34 29.60
C GLU A 215 -24.84 -27.16 30.47
N ASP A 216 -23.94 -27.38 31.42
CA ASP A 216 -23.55 -26.40 32.46
C ASP A 216 -22.15 -25.78 32.31
N VAL A 217 -21.45 -25.94 31.17
CA VAL A 217 -20.12 -25.31 30.95
C VAL A 217 -20.08 -24.46 29.67
N HIS A 218 -21.01 -23.51 29.54
CA HIS A 218 -20.88 -22.38 28.62
C HIS A 218 -20.16 -21.20 29.27
N GLU A 219 -19.03 -21.43 29.95
CA GLU A 219 -18.17 -20.33 30.37
C GLU A 219 -17.50 -19.73 29.12
N LYS A 220 -17.81 -18.47 28.83
CA LYS A 220 -17.09 -17.67 27.82
C LYS A 220 -15.60 -17.77 28.13
N MET A 221 -14.86 -18.51 27.32
CA MET A 221 -13.42 -18.65 27.49
C MET A 221 -12.77 -17.33 27.07
N ILE A 222 -12.50 -16.45 28.05
CA ILE A 222 -11.82 -15.18 27.82
C ILE A 222 -10.36 -15.50 27.47
N LEU A 223 -10.01 -15.40 26.20
CA LEU A 223 -8.63 -15.52 25.76
C LEU A 223 -7.83 -14.30 26.26
N PRO A 224 -6.57 -14.49 26.71
CA PRO A 224 -5.71 -13.37 27.09
C PRO A 224 -5.50 -12.43 25.91
N PRO A 225 -5.14 -11.15 26.13
CA PRO A 225 -4.77 -10.22 25.06
C PRO A 225 -3.79 -10.85 24.05
N GLU A 226 -3.90 -10.46 22.79
CA GLU A 226 -3.02 -10.95 21.73
C GLU A 226 -1.65 -10.25 21.84
N GLU A 227 -0.56 -11.01 21.81
CA GLU A 227 0.80 -10.45 21.83
C GLU A 227 1.11 -9.76 20.50
N VAL A 228 1.71 -8.58 20.57
CA VAL A 228 2.19 -7.81 19.42
C VAL A 228 3.70 -7.86 19.39
N PHE A 229 4.25 -8.37 18.29
CA PHE A 229 5.67 -8.64 18.11
C PHE A 229 6.35 -7.57 17.25
N ALA A 230 7.62 -7.31 17.52
CA ALA A 230 8.46 -6.42 16.73
C ALA A 230 8.69 -7.02 15.33
N PRO A 231 8.28 -6.35 14.24
CA PRO A 231 8.38 -6.88 12.88
C PRO A 231 9.83 -6.91 12.35
N VAL A 232 10.69 -6.05 12.91
CA VAL A 232 12.10 -5.88 12.57
C VAL A 232 12.92 -5.70 13.84
N SER A 233 14.21 -5.97 13.74
CA SER A 233 15.16 -5.53 14.76
C SER A 233 15.40 -4.04 14.59
N GLY A 234 15.51 -3.29 15.68
CA GLY A 234 15.58 -1.84 15.55
C GLY A 234 15.41 -1.05 16.83
N GLN A 235 15.17 0.25 16.68
CA GLN A 235 14.98 1.20 17.79
C GLN A 235 13.53 1.55 17.91
N ILE A 236 13.04 1.58 19.15
CA ILE A 236 11.80 2.27 19.45
C ILE A 236 12.07 3.77 19.36
N VAL A 237 11.50 4.42 18.34
CA VAL A 237 11.67 5.86 18.09
C VAL A 237 10.46 6.67 18.55
N TRP A 238 9.33 6.00 18.76
CA TRP A 238 8.11 6.58 19.28
C TRP A 238 7.31 5.50 20.02
N ALA A 239 6.84 5.78 21.23
CA ALA A 239 5.98 4.88 21.99
C ALA A 239 5.03 5.71 22.87
N ARG A 240 3.92 6.15 22.29
CA ARG A 240 2.99 7.09 22.94
C ARG A 240 1.53 6.82 22.55
N GLU A 241 0.61 7.37 23.34
CA GLU A 241 -0.79 7.47 22.94
C GLU A 241 -0.92 8.19 21.60
N HIS A 242 -1.80 7.67 20.76
CA HIS A 242 -2.12 8.20 19.45
C HIS A 242 -3.63 8.27 19.30
N THR A 243 -4.10 9.34 18.67
CA THR A 243 -5.52 9.50 18.39
C THR A 243 -5.73 9.34 16.90
N PHE A 244 -6.40 8.27 16.50
CA PHE A 244 -6.88 8.13 15.14
C PHE A 244 -7.95 9.18 14.89
N ARG A 245 -7.58 10.19 14.10
CA ARG A 245 -8.52 11.19 13.63
C ARG A 245 -9.40 10.56 12.58
N ARG A 246 -10.63 10.21 12.97
CA ARG A 246 -11.66 9.82 12.01
C ARG A 246 -12.41 11.08 11.63
N PRO A 247 -12.83 11.25 10.35
CA PRO A 247 -13.48 12.47 9.93
C PRO A 247 -14.62 12.87 10.88
N PRO A 248 -14.48 14.00 11.61
CA PRO A 248 -15.58 14.57 12.36
C PRO A 248 -16.52 15.28 11.37
N ILE A 249 -17.75 15.42 11.84
CA ILE A 249 -18.88 15.75 11.01
C ILE A 249 -19.10 17.25 11.04
N TYR A 250 -19.64 17.76 9.94
CA TYR A 250 -20.11 19.12 9.77
C TYR A 250 -20.37 19.95 11.05
N GLY A 251 -19.58 21.01 11.22
CA GLY A 251 -19.86 22.13 12.12
C GLY A 251 -19.25 22.01 13.53
N PRO A 252 -19.08 23.14 14.25
CA PRO A 252 -18.40 23.18 15.57
C PRO A 252 -19.09 22.40 16.70
N ALA A 253 -20.29 21.85 16.46
CA ALA A 253 -21.11 21.16 17.45
C ALA A 253 -20.93 19.62 17.44
N ALA A 254 -20.27 19.06 16.42
CA ALA A 254 -20.39 17.64 16.08
C ALA A 254 -19.52 16.65 16.87
N GLY A 255 -18.68 17.15 17.79
CA GLY A 255 -17.71 16.34 18.51
C GLY A 255 -16.63 15.70 17.61
N GLU A 256 -15.58 15.18 18.23
CA GLU A 256 -14.51 14.43 17.55
C GLU A 256 -14.91 12.94 17.47
N ASN A 257 -14.85 12.31 16.29
CA ASN A 257 -15.05 10.85 16.15
C ASN A 257 -13.74 10.08 16.38
N ASP A 258 -12.88 10.67 17.20
CA ASP A 258 -11.52 10.29 17.40
C ASP A 258 -11.42 9.00 18.21
N GLU A 259 -10.59 8.07 17.76
CA GLU A 259 -10.36 6.83 18.48
C GLU A 259 -8.98 6.85 19.13
N ARG A 260 -8.96 6.67 20.44
CA ARG A 260 -7.71 6.50 21.18
C ARG A 260 -7.08 5.16 20.84
N SER A 261 -5.78 5.21 20.63
CA SER A 261 -4.91 4.10 20.28
C SER A 261 -3.56 4.33 20.98
N PHE A 262 -2.71 3.31 20.99
CA PHE A 262 -1.31 3.47 21.31
C PHE A 262 -0.48 3.12 20.08
N CYS A 263 0.52 3.95 19.77
CA CYS A 263 1.40 3.75 18.63
C CYS A 263 2.82 3.45 19.11
N VAL A 264 3.38 2.38 18.56
CA VAL A 264 4.81 2.06 18.68
C VAL A 264 5.43 2.17 17.28
N MET A 265 6.53 2.91 17.17
CA MET A 265 7.32 3.01 15.95
C MET A 265 8.69 2.37 16.14
N ILE A 266 9.03 1.46 15.23
CA ILE A 266 10.31 0.76 15.23
C ILE A 266 11.09 1.15 14.00
N ARG A 267 12.29 1.72 14.19
CA ARG A 267 13.21 2.08 13.12
C ARG A 267 14.23 0.97 12.89
N ASP A 268 14.30 0.46 11.67
CA ASP A 268 15.31 -0.52 11.23
C ASP A 268 16.64 0.15 10.82
N GLU A 269 17.61 -0.67 10.41
CA GLU A 269 18.92 -0.23 9.94
C GLU A 269 18.87 0.60 8.65
N TRP A 270 17.88 0.46 7.78
CA TRP A 270 17.70 1.36 6.61
C TRP A 270 17.01 2.68 6.97
N SER A 271 16.72 2.90 8.25
CA SER A 271 15.89 4.00 8.74
C SER A 271 14.46 3.96 8.15
N ILE A 272 13.97 2.77 7.83
CA ILE A 272 12.56 2.52 7.60
C ILE A 272 11.89 2.38 8.97
N VAL A 273 10.75 3.03 9.11
CA VAL A 273 9.97 3.07 10.35
C VAL A 273 8.70 2.27 10.15
N TYR A 274 8.52 1.26 10.99
CA TYR A 274 7.33 0.44 11.08
C TYR A 274 6.45 1.00 12.19
N GLN A 275 5.34 1.62 11.81
CA GLN A 275 4.40 2.26 12.74
C GLN A 275 3.26 1.27 13.01
N ILE A 276 3.15 0.83 14.27
CA ILE A 276 2.18 -0.18 14.71
C ILE A 276 1.18 0.51 15.64
N PHE A 277 -0.10 0.44 15.29
CA PHE A 277 -1.19 1.07 16.03
C PHE A 277 -2.19 0.02 16.50
N GLY A 278 -3.00 0.37 17.50
CA GLY A 278 -4.05 -0.51 18.05
C GLY A 278 -3.57 -1.35 19.24
N ILE A 279 -2.36 -1.06 19.74
CA ILE A 279 -1.80 -1.64 20.97
C ILE A 279 -2.52 -1.00 22.17
N ASP A 280 -2.77 -1.78 23.22
CA ASP A 280 -3.23 -1.24 24.49
C ASP A 280 -2.04 -0.63 25.25
N GLY A 281 -2.09 0.69 25.45
CA GLY A 281 -1.04 1.46 26.14
C GLY A 281 -0.74 0.97 27.54
N SER A 282 -1.68 0.30 28.22
CA SER A 282 -1.45 -0.27 29.55
C SER A 282 -0.52 -1.49 29.55
N THR A 283 -0.32 -2.10 28.38
CA THR A 283 0.42 -3.36 28.20
C THR A 283 1.77 -3.18 27.50
N VAL A 284 2.11 -1.95 27.11
CA VAL A 284 3.35 -1.63 26.39
C VAL A 284 4.54 -1.82 27.32
N SER A 285 5.47 -2.66 26.90
CA SER A 285 6.67 -3.03 27.66
C SER A 285 7.91 -2.21 27.29
N VAL A 286 7.85 -1.46 26.20
CA VAL A 286 9.00 -0.76 25.60
C VAL A 286 8.93 0.76 25.76
N LYS A 287 10.09 1.43 25.70
CA LYS A 287 10.24 2.88 25.78
C LYS A 287 11.04 3.44 24.61
N GLU A 288 10.86 4.72 24.33
CA GLU A 288 11.65 5.43 23.33
C GLU A 288 13.15 5.36 23.65
N GLY A 289 13.94 4.99 22.65
CA GLY A 289 15.37 4.75 22.77
C GLY A 289 15.75 3.27 22.95
N ASP A 290 14.81 2.42 23.40
CA ASP A 290 15.06 0.99 23.57
C ASP A 290 15.37 0.32 22.23
N THR A 291 16.23 -0.70 22.28
CA THR A 291 16.50 -1.57 21.14
C THR A 291 15.73 -2.85 21.31
N VAL A 292 15.04 -3.28 20.25
CA VAL A 292 14.28 -4.52 20.20
C VAL A 292 14.86 -5.42 19.12
N LEU A 293 14.79 -6.72 19.35
CA LEU A 293 15.01 -7.71 18.33
C LEU A 293 13.68 -8.03 17.65
N ARG A 294 13.77 -8.40 16.39
CA ARG A 294 12.63 -8.98 15.67
C ARG A 294 12.05 -10.16 16.46
N GLY A 295 10.73 -10.17 16.63
CA GLY A 295 10.03 -11.18 17.42
C GLY A 295 9.94 -10.88 18.92
N ASP A 296 10.53 -9.78 19.42
CA ASP A 296 10.30 -9.33 20.78
C ASP A 296 8.87 -8.81 20.95
N VAL A 297 8.25 -9.06 22.10
CA VAL A 297 6.90 -8.55 22.42
C VAL A 297 7.00 -7.06 22.79
N VAL A 298 6.34 -6.20 22.01
CA VAL A 298 6.31 -4.75 22.21
C VAL A 298 5.09 -4.27 23.00
N GLY A 299 4.04 -5.11 23.09
CA GLY A 299 2.81 -4.84 23.81
C GLY A 299 1.73 -5.86 23.47
N HIS A 300 0.48 -5.58 23.83
CA HIS A 300 -0.64 -6.46 23.57
C HIS A 300 -1.82 -5.73 22.93
N ALA A 301 -2.58 -6.45 22.10
CA ALA A 301 -3.84 -6.02 21.53
C ALA A 301 -5.00 -6.70 22.27
N LEU A 302 -5.95 -5.91 22.75
CA LEU A 302 -7.11 -6.45 23.47
C LEU A 302 -8.04 -7.22 22.51
N ARG A 303 -8.53 -8.39 22.92
CA ARG A 303 -9.46 -9.20 22.10
C ARG A 303 -10.93 -8.83 22.26
N GLU A 304 -11.22 -7.95 23.20
CA GLU A 304 -12.56 -7.39 23.38
C GLU A 304 -12.93 -6.52 22.18
N GLY A 305 -14.12 -6.77 21.63
CA GLY A 305 -14.67 -6.00 20.52
C GLY A 305 -14.81 -4.51 20.87
N LEU A 306 -14.72 -3.64 19.86
CA LEU A 306 -15.12 -2.24 20.01
C LEU A 306 -16.61 -2.15 20.36
N SER A 307 -17.04 -1.03 20.92
CA SER A 307 -18.47 -0.71 21.08
C SER A 307 -19.22 -0.97 19.76
N ILE A 308 -20.40 -1.58 19.85
CA ILE A 308 -21.27 -1.89 18.70
C ILE A 308 -21.61 -0.61 17.92
N GLU A 309 -21.71 0.51 18.62
CA GLU A 309 -21.97 1.83 18.04
C GLU A 309 -20.69 2.69 18.04
N PRO A 310 -20.47 3.51 17.00
CA PRO A 310 -19.38 4.47 16.96
C PRO A 310 -19.53 5.57 18.03
N PRO A 311 -18.43 6.20 18.46
CA PRO A 311 -18.46 7.27 19.47
C PRO A 311 -19.30 8.48 19.05
N SER A 312 -19.26 8.86 17.77
CA SER A 312 -20.13 9.88 17.20
C SER A 312 -21.31 9.24 16.47
N VAL A 313 -22.51 9.80 16.68
CA VAL A 313 -23.76 9.39 16.00
C VAL A 313 -24.25 10.43 14.99
N GLU A 314 -23.51 11.51 14.77
CA GLU A 314 -23.87 12.51 13.77
C GLU A 314 -23.61 11.98 12.34
N PRO A 315 -24.09 12.60 11.24
CA PRO A 315 -23.81 12.10 9.88
C PRO A 315 -22.42 12.48 9.33
N PRO A 316 -21.55 11.53 8.91
CA PRO A 316 -21.94 10.27 8.29
C PRO A 316 -21.88 9.05 9.20
N ALA A 317 -21.77 9.18 10.52
CA ALA A 317 -21.92 8.05 11.43
C ALA A 317 -23.37 7.57 11.61
N ASP A 318 -24.37 8.23 11.01
CA ASP A 318 -25.76 7.72 10.94
C ASP A 318 -25.87 6.41 10.12
N HIS A 319 -26.71 5.48 10.60
CA HIS A 319 -27.07 4.21 9.96
C HIS A 319 -28.49 4.24 9.36
N ALA A 320 -28.90 3.20 8.62
CA ALA A 320 -30.25 3.12 8.06
C ALA A 320 -31.32 2.97 9.16
N THR A 321 -32.50 3.59 9.01
CA THR A 321 -33.55 3.57 10.06
C THR A 321 -34.08 2.18 10.43
N SER A 322 -33.79 1.14 9.64
CA SER A 322 -34.16 -0.25 9.93
C SER A 322 -33.08 -1.22 9.44
N LYS A 323 -32.96 -2.36 10.12
CA LYS A 323 -32.11 -3.49 9.71
C LYS A 323 -32.94 -4.49 8.92
N PRO A 324 -32.38 -5.16 7.89
CA PRO A 324 -33.04 -6.29 7.24
C PRO A 324 -33.29 -7.45 8.21
N ASP A 325 -32.45 -7.60 9.24
CA ASP A 325 -32.58 -8.59 10.32
C ASP A 325 -32.14 -7.98 11.66
N ARG A 326 -32.80 -8.37 12.76
CA ARG A 326 -32.44 -7.98 14.13
C ARG A 326 -31.02 -8.39 14.50
N GLN A 327 -30.49 -9.47 13.92
CA GLN A 327 -29.15 -10.00 14.24
C GLN A 327 -27.99 -9.24 13.57
N VAL A 328 -28.25 -8.42 12.54
CA VAL A 328 -27.19 -7.75 11.77
C VAL A 328 -26.78 -6.44 12.46
N SER A 329 -25.49 -6.21 12.75
CA SER A 329 -25.03 -4.91 13.24
C SER A 329 -25.20 -3.82 12.17
N TYR A 330 -25.49 -2.58 12.58
CA TYR A 330 -25.44 -1.43 11.65
C TYR A 330 -24.01 -1.09 11.22
N TYR A 331 -23.03 -1.50 12.01
CA TYR A 331 -21.61 -1.26 11.79
C TYR A 331 -20.86 -2.61 11.78
N PRO A 332 -21.12 -3.48 10.80
CA PRO A 332 -20.54 -4.83 10.78
C PRO A 332 -19.02 -4.83 10.57
N TYR A 333 -18.45 -3.72 10.09
CA TYR A 333 -17.00 -3.56 9.90
C TYR A 333 -16.34 -2.77 11.03
N ARG A 334 -17.03 -2.56 12.16
CA ARG A 334 -16.46 -2.00 13.40
C ARG A 334 -15.91 -3.13 14.25
N TYR A 335 -14.60 -3.37 14.16
CA TYR A 335 -13.89 -4.37 14.95
C TYR A 335 -12.52 -3.83 15.37
N ARG A 336 -11.95 -4.42 16.42
CA ARG A 336 -10.61 -4.07 16.84
C ARG A 336 -9.61 -4.60 15.81
N ALA A 337 -8.70 -3.74 15.38
CA ALA A 337 -7.68 -4.05 14.40
C ALA A 337 -6.35 -3.43 14.81
N LEU A 338 -5.25 -4.08 14.45
CA LEU A 338 -3.96 -3.43 14.38
C LEU A 338 -3.83 -2.75 13.02
N GLU A 339 -3.32 -1.53 13.00
CA GLU A 339 -2.93 -0.87 11.75
C GLU A 339 -1.41 -0.83 11.67
N VAL A 340 -0.87 -1.18 10.51
CA VAL A 340 0.57 -1.19 10.26
C VAL A 340 0.88 -0.29 9.08
N ARG A 341 1.75 0.68 9.30
CA ARG A 341 2.29 1.58 8.27
C ARG A 341 3.79 1.39 8.16
N VAL A 342 4.32 1.59 6.96
CA VAL A 342 5.75 1.54 6.68
C VAL A 342 6.13 2.86 6.05
N SER A 343 7.08 3.57 6.65
CA SER A 343 7.43 4.92 6.20
C SER A 343 8.89 5.25 6.43
N ARG A 344 9.35 6.35 5.83
CA ARG A 344 10.67 6.95 6.09
C ARG A 344 10.51 8.43 6.45
N PRO A 345 11.28 8.95 7.41
CA PRO A 345 11.19 10.35 7.80
C PRO A 345 11.79 11.27 6.73
N ASP A 346 11.39 12.54 6.72
CA ASP A 346 12.05 13.54 5.90
C ASP A 346 13.51 13.72 6.34
N VAL A 347 14.41 13.83 5.36
CA VAL A 347 15.86 13.92 5.58
C VAL A 347 16.29 15.14 6.41
N SER A 348 15.46 16.18 6.49
CA SER A 348 15.76 17.41 7.22
C SER A 348 15.45 17.33 8.72
N TRP A 349 14.68 16.33 9.15
CA TRP A 349 14.21 16.21 10.53
C TRP A 349 15.34 16.06 11.54
N THR A 350 15.16 16.70 12.69
CA THR A 350 16.11 16.66 13.82
C THR A 350 15.62 15.85 15.00
N GLU A 351 14.33 15.53 15.02
CA GLU A 351 13.65 14.83 16.10
C GLU A 351 12.55 13.95 15.51
N TRP A 352 12.21 12.86 16.21
CA TRP A 352 11.12 11.97 15.81
C TRP A 352 9.78 12.68 15.96
N LYS A 353 9.00 12.66 14.87
CA LYS A 353 7.70 13.31 14.81
C LYS A 353 6.57 12.33 15.03
N SER A 354 5.39 12.88 15.28
CA SER A 354 4.16 12.10 15.39
C SER A 354 3.89 11.32 14.08
N PRO A 355 3.14 10.20 14.14
CA PRO A 355 2.90 9.37 12.95
C PRO A 355 2.23 10.13 11.81
N ASP A 356 1.37 11.11 12.12
CA ASP A 356 0.62 11.87 11.11
C ASP A 356 1.30 13.22 10.73
N GLU A 357 2.54 13.45 11.16
CA GLU A 357 3.28 14.67 10.82
C GLU A 357 3.60 14.75 9.32
N GLU A 358 3.55 15.95 8.76
CA GLU A 358 4.01 16.21 7.39
C GLU A 358 5.51 15.97 7.23
N GLY A 359 5.88 15.09 6.29
CA GLY A 359 7.28 14.74 5.97
C GLY A 359 7.54 13.23 5.89
N TRP A 360 6.61 12.39 6.36
CA TRP A 360 6.70 10.95 6.17
C TRP A 360 6.53 10.54 4.69
N GLN A 361 7.44 9.72 4.18
CA GLN A 361 7.31 9.02 2.91
C GLN A 361 6.78 7.60 3.17
N TYR A 362 5.55 7.30 2.77
CA TYR A 362 4.92 6.00 3.03
C TYR A 362 5.18 4.98 1.91
N PHE A 363 5.38 3.73 2.31
CA PHE A 363 5.60 2.57 1.44
C PHE A 363 4.50 1.54 1.65
N HIS A 364 4.31 0.69 0.65
CA HIS A 364 3.28 -0.34 0.68
C HIS A 364 3.66 -1.48 1.64
N PRO A 365 2.95 -1.67 2.78
CA PRO A 365 3.35 -2.65 3.79
C PRO A 365 3.44 -4.07 3.23
N LEU A 366 2.51 -4.49 2.35
CA LEU A 366 2.59 -5.82 1.71
C LEU A 366 3.94 -6.13 1.05
N HIS A 367 4.66 -5.13 0.52
CA HIS A 367 5.99 -5.33 -0.08
C HIS A 367 7.12 -5.37 0.96
N ALA A 368 6.91 -4.75 2.13
CA ALA A 368 7.87 -4.75 3.23
C ALA A 368 7.80 -6.04 4.06
N PHE A 369 6.60 -6.62 4.20
CA PHE A 369 6.37 -7.81 5.02
C PHE A 369 6.51 -9.12 4.22
N THR A 370 6.82 -10.19 4.93
CA THR A 370 6.96 -11.55 4.38
C THR A 370 5.64 -12.04 3.75
N GLU A 371 5.74 -12.66 2.57
CA GLU A 371 4.61 -13.29 1.87
C GLU A 371 4.29 -14.70 2.41
N GLY A 372 5.14 -15.26 3.27
CA GLY A 372 5.04 -16.64 3.73
C GLY A 372 5.42 -17.66 2.65
N LYS A 373 5.66 -18.91 3.06
CA LYS A 373 5.93 -20.00 2.12
C LYS A 373 4.61 -20.52 1.55
N ASN A 374 4.36 -20.29 0.26
CA ASN A 374 3.20 -20.80 -0.49
C ASN A 374 1.82 -20.26 -0.04
N TYR A 375 1.76 -19.14 0.67
CA TYR A 375 0.47 -18.51 0.95
C TYR A 375 -0.14 -17.93 -0.33
N ARG A 376 -1.38 -18.31 -0.62
CA ARG A 376 -2.23 -17.68 -1.64
C ARG A 376 -3.62 -17.56 -1.05
N SER A 377 -4.26 -16.41 -1.22
CA SER A 377 -5.70 -16.31 -0.94
C SER A 377 -6.45 -17.34 -1.79
N SER A 378 -7.40 -18.07 -1.20
CA SER A 378 -8.25 -19.03 -1.92
C SER A 378 -9.33 -18.36 -2.76
N ILE A 379 -9.55 -17.06 -2.58
CA ILE A 379 -10.67 -16.34 -3.18
C ILE A 379 -10.15 -15.23 -4.09
N THR A 380 -10.63 -15.22 -5.32
CA THR A 380 -10.34 -14.19 -6.32
C THR A 380 -11.18 -12.93 -6.10
N PRO A 381 -10.69 -11.72 -6.45
CA PRO A 381 -11.51 -10.51 -6.40
C PRO A 381 -12.88 -10.69 -7.07
N TYR A 382 -13.97 -10.51 -6.33
CA TYR A 382 -15.31 -10.81 -6.82
C TYR A 382 -16.01 -9.55 -7.34
N GLY A 383 -16.56 -9.59 -8.55
CA GLY A 383 -17.33 -8.48 -9.11
C GLY A 383 -18.70 -8.36 -8.41
N SER A 384 -18.97 -7.23 -7.78
CA SER A 384 -20.25 -6.99 -7.09
C SER A 384 -20.64 -5.52 -7.16
N PRO A 385 -21.67 -5.16 -7.94
CA PRO A 385 -22.39 -6.05 -8.85
C PRO A 385 -21.49 -6.56 -10.00
N THR A 386 -21.80 -7.72 -10.58
CA THR A 386 -21.14 -8.26 -11.79
C THR A 386 -21.57 -7.49 -13.05
N LEU A 387 -21.42 -6.16 -13.04
CA LEU A 387 -21.88 -5.23 -14.05
C LEU A 387 -20.78 -4.26 -14.44
N VAL A 388 -20.76 -3.90 -15.72
CA VAL A 388 -20.00 -2.76 -16.23
C VAL A 388 -20.98 -1.64 -16.56
N TYR A 389 -20.76 -0.45 -16.00
CA TYR A 389 -21.52 0.74 -16.32
C TYR A 389 -20.74 1.62 -17.30
N PHE A 390 -21.45 2.17 -18.28
CA PHE A 390 -20.90 3.09 -19.28
C PHE A 390 -21.53 4.46 -19.10
N ALA A 391 -20.71 5.45 -18.82
CA ALA A 391 -21.13 6.81 -18.57
C ALA A 391 -20.44 7.80 -19.50
N LYS A 392 -21.02 8.98 -19.65
CA LYS A 392 -20.29 10.12 -20.21
C LYS A 392 -19.33 10.64 -19.14
N PRO A 393 -18.04 10.86 -19.46
CA PRO A 393 -17.08 11.34 -18.47
C PRO A 393 -17.51 12.71 -17.96
N SER A 394 -17.44 12.89 -16.64
CA SER A 394 -17.70 14.19 -16.02
C SER A 394 -16.47 15.10 -16.16
N THR A 395 -16.69 16.38 -16.44
CA THR A 395 -15.63 17.40 -16.43
C THR A 395 -15.17 17.74 -15.01
N ASP A 396 -16.04 17.50 -14.03
CA ASP A 396 -15.75 17.66 -12.60
C ASP A 396 -16.42 16.51 -11.82
N PRO A 397 -15.79 15.32 -11.79
CA PRO A 397 -16.38 14.14 -11.19
C PRO A 397 -16.63 14.22 -9.68
N LEU A 398 -16.05 15.21 -9.00
CA LEU A 398 -16.22 15.41 -7.55
C LEU A 398 -17.43 16.26 -7.21
N ASN A 399 -17.88 17.11 -8.14
CA ASN A 399 -19.04 17.97 -7.95
C ASN A 399 -20.23 17.59 -8.82
N ILE A 400 -19.98 16.86 -9.92
CA ILE A 400 -20.99 16.48 -10.90
C ILE A 400 -20.81 14.97 -11.14
N PRO A 401 -21.55 14.12 -10.39
CA PRO A 401 -21.54 12.68 -10.63
C PRO A 401 -21.92 12.36 -12.07
N PRO A 402 -21.18 11.45 -12.75
CA PRO A 402 -21.54 11.03 -14.09
C PRO A 402 -22.87 10.26 -14.09
N ASN A 403 -23.59 10.33 -15.22
CA ASN A 403 -24.78 9.52 -15.44
C ASN A 403 -24.47 8.38 -16.44
N ALA A 404 -24.54 7.15 -15.96
CA ALA A 404 -24.40 5.93 -16.76
C ALA A 404 -25.60 5.76 -17.67
N TYR A 405 -25.34 5.79 -18.98
CA TYR A 405 -26.36 5.68 -20.02
C TYR A 405 -26.66 4.24 -20.42
N ALA A 406 -25.74 3.30 -20.14
CA ALA A 406 -25.89 1.89 -20.45
C ALA A 406 -25.16 0.99 -19.43
N THR A 407 -25.54 -0.27 -19.38
CA THR A 407 -24.87 -1.32 -18.59
C THR A 407 -24.61 -2.58 -19.40
N SER A 408 -23.74 -3.45 -18.90
CA SER A 408 -23.50 -4.77 -19.48
C SER A 408 -24.72 -5.71 -19.48
N ASN A 409 -25.74 -5.42 -18.68
CA ASN A 409 -26.99 -6.20 -18.60
C ASN A 409 -28.15 -5.60 -19.40
N ASP A 410 -27.91 -4.52 -20.15
CA ASP A 410 -28.95 -3.96 -21.01
C ASP A 410 -29.36 -4.96 -22.10
N PHE A 411 -30.63 -4.93 -22.52
CA PHE A 411 -31.17 -5.85 -23.52
C PHE A 411 -30.42 -5.79 -24.87
N TRP A 412 -29.87 -4.62 -25.20
CA TRP A 412 -29.08 -4.42 -26.41
C TRP A 412 -27.61 -4.23 -26.04
N THR A 413 -26.71 -4.72 -26.89
CA THR A 413 -25.26 -4.48 -26.77
C THR A 413 -25.00 -2.96 -26.68
N PRO A 414 -24.40 -2.46 -25.58
CA PRO A 414 -24.11 -1.04 -25.41
C PRO A 414 -23.28 -0.49 -26.56
N THR A 415 -23.67 0.67 -27.09
CA THR A 415 -22.92 1.37 -28.13
C THR A 415 -22.11 2.49 -27.50
N LEU A 416 -20.78 2.45 -27.66
CA LEU A 416 -19.86 3.43 -27.11
C LEU A 416 -19.38 4.36 -28.24
N GLN A 417 -19.41 5.67 -27.96
CA GLN A 417 -19.01 6.73 -28.90
C GLN A 417 -18.18 7.79 -28.18
N GLY A 418 -17.05 8.16 -28.76
CA GLY A 418 -16.17 9.20 -28.23
C GLY A 418 -15.60 8.86 -26.84
N PRO A 419 -15.30 9.87 -26.00
CA PRO A 419 -14.84 9.68 -24.63
C PRO A 419 -15.93 9.01 -23.77
N THR A 420 -15.63 7.83 -23.22
CA THR A 420 -16.53 7.05 -22.36
C THR A 420 -15.87 6.78 -21.01
N GLU A 421 -16.64 6.90 -19.95
CA GLU A 421 -16.21 6.46 -18.62
C GLU A 421 -16.73 5.05 -18.34
N VAL A 422 -15.81 4.16 -17.94
CA VAL A 422 -16.10 2.75 -17.61
C VAL A 422 -16.04 2.57 -16.10
N ILE A 423 -17.13 2.14 -15.49
CA ILE A 423 -17.27 2.00 -14.03
C ILE A 423 -17.60 0.55 -13.68
N VAL A 424 -16.93 0.01 -12.67
CA VAL A 424 -17.09 -1.39 -12.22
C VAL A 424 -17.11 -1.47 -10.70
N GLY A 425 -17.84 -2.44 -10.14
CA GLY A 425 -17.86 -2.74 -8.71
C GLY A 425 -17.12 -4.05 -8.42
N PHE A 426 -16.27 -4.03 -7.39
CA PHE A 426 -15.64 -5.24 -6.86
C PHE A 426 -15.83 -5.26 -5.34
N GLU A 427 -16.11 -6.44 -4.80
CA GLU A 427 -16.07 -6.63 -3.35
C GLU A 427 -14.65 -6.49 -2.86
N TYR A 428 -14.54 -5.86 -1.71
CA TYR A 428 -13.26 -5.65 -1.09
C TYR A 428 -12.87 -6.78 -0.13
N PHE A 429 -13.86 -7.53 0.33
CA PHE A 429 -13.71 -8.62 1.29
C PHE A 429 -14.77 -9.68 1.02
N GLN A 430 -14.42 -10.95 1.20
CA GLN A 430 -15.40 -12.04 1.24
C GLN A 430 -15.14 -12.95 2.45
N GLN A 431 -16.22 -13.43 3.07
CA GLN A 431 -16.12 -14.41 4.15
C GLN A 431 -15.53 -15.71 3.57
N THR A 432 -14.50 -16.24 4.23
CA THR A 432 -13.92 -17.54 3.88
C THR A 432 -14.96 -18.64 4.09
N PRO A 433 -15.36 -19.40 3.06
CA PRO A 433 -16.33 -20.47 3.24
C PRO A 433 -15.81 -21.56 4.19
N GLY A 434 -16.60 -21.92 5.21
CA GLY A 434 -16.31 -23.06 6.09
C GLY A 434 -15.65 -22.75 7.44
N ASP A 435 -15.33 -21.49 7.73
CA ASP A 435 -14.83 -21.05 9.04
C ASP A 435 -15.80 -20.02 9.65
N PRO A 436 -16.81 -20.46 10.43
CA PRO A 436 -17.79 -19.56 11.05
C PRO A 436 -17.19 -18.71 12.18
N GLY A 437 -15.91 -18.92 12.55
CA GLY A 437 -15.24 -18.29 13.67
C GLY A 437 -14.42 -17.05 13.33
N ASP A 438 -13.76 -16.94 12.16
CA ASP A 438 -12.93 -15.75 11.90
C ASP A 438 -12.43 -15.49 10.45
N GLY A 439 -12.35 -14.20 10.12
CA GLY A 439 -11.53 -13.64 9.04
C GLY A 439 -12.19 -13.54 7.66
N MET A 440 -12.32 -12.30 7.16
CA MET A 440 -12.57 -12.09 5.72
C MET A 440 -11.26 -12.38 4.97
N ASP A 441 -11.34 -13.17 3.89
CA ASP A 441 -10.25 -13.21 2.92
C ASP A 441 -10.22 -11.86 2.20
N ASN A 442 -9.02 -11.33 2.03
CA ASN A 442 -8.88 -10.04 1.39
C ASN A 442 -8.99 -10.20 -0.13
N LEU A 443 -10.10 -9.66 -0.65
CA LEU A 443 -10.35 -9.50 -2.07
C LEU A 443 -9.85 -8.16 -2.61
N ALA A 444 -9.18 -7.39 -1.73
CA ALA A 444 -8.56 -6.12 -1.99
C ALA A 444 -7.98 -6.02 -3.40
N VAL A 445 -8.64 -5.21 -4.23
CA VAL A 445 -8.20 -4.93 -5.60
C VAL A 445 -6.87 -4.17 -5.49
N TYR A 446 -5.77 -4.90 -5.68
CA TYR A 446 -4.42 -4.37 -5.67
C TYR A 446 -4.05 -3.72 -7.02
N ALA A 447 -4.60 -4.25 -8.11
CA ALA A 447 -4.44 -3.68 -9.43
C ALA A 447 -5.70 -3.89 -10.27
N LEU A 448 -5.94 -2.97 -11.19
CA LEU A 448 -7.03 -3.04 -12.14
C LEU A 448 -6.47 -2.91 -13.56
N ASP A 449 -6.88 -3.79 -14.46
CA ASP A 449 -6.51 -3.77 -15.87
C ASP A 449 -7.77 -3.74 -16.75
N LEU A 450 -7.72 -3.02 -17.86
CA LEU A 450 -8.76 -2.95 -18.87
C LEU A 450 -8.30 -3.71 -20.12
N GLY A 451 -8.97 -4.80 -20.44
CA GLY A 451 -8.80 -5.58 -21.65
C GLY A 451 -9.81 -5.17 -22.71
N ILE A 452 -9.37 -4.96 -23.95
CA ILE A 452 -10.27 -4.75 -25.08
C ILE A 452 -9.81 -5.48 -26.33
N LYS A 453 -10.74 -6.17 -26.99
CA LYS A 453 -10.47 -6.93 -28.21
C LYS A 453 -11.66 -6.96 -29.14
N LYS A 454 -11.43 -6.73 -30.44
CA LYS A 454 -12.45 -6.87 -31.48
C LYS A 454 -12.90 -8.33 -31.66
N LYS A 455 -14.21 -8.56 -31.74
CA LYS A 455 -14.78 -9.87 -32.07
C LYS A 455 -14.84 -10.03 -33.58
N LEU A 456 -14.00 -10.91 -34.12
CA LEU A 456 -13.96 -11.23 -35.55
C LEU A 456 -14.76 -12.51 -35.85
N ALA A 457 -15.46 -12.52 -36.98
CA ALA A 457 -16.20 -13.70 -37.43
C ALA A 457 -15.24 -14.87 -37.70
N GLY A 458 -15.62 -16.08 -37.25
CA GLY A 458 -14.79 -17.28 -37.40
C GLY A 458 -13.71 -17.46 -36.33
N GLN A 459 -13.51 -16.49 -35.42
CA GLN A 459 -12.68 -16.67 -34.24
C GLN A 459 -13.41 -17.44 -33.14
N ARG A 460 -12.63 -18.10 -32.28
CA ARG A 460 -13.12 -18.81 -31.08
C ARG A 460 -13.97 -17.88 -30.21
N GLU A 461 -15.14 -18.35 -29.79
CA GLU A 461 -15.97 -17.62 -28.83
C GLU A 461 -15.39 -17.63 -27.41
N VAL A 462 -15.86 -16.69 -26.59
CA VAL A 462 -15.49 -16.63 -25.16
C VAL A 462 -16.02 -17.87 -24.43
N GLN A 463 -15.21 -18.45 -23.56
CA GLN A 463 -15.62 -19.61 -22.76
C GLN A 463 -16.64 -19.19 -21.70
N ARG A 464 -17.72 -19.96 -21.57
CA ARG A 464 -18.76 -19.72 -20.57
C ARG A 464 -18.19 -19.93 -19.17
N GLY A 465 -18.43 -18.98 -18.26
CA GLY A 465 -17.90 -19.00 -16.89
C GLY A 465 -16.42 -18.63 -16.76
N MET A 466 -15.85 -18.03 -17.82
CA MET A 466 -14.50 -17.47 -17.82
C MET A 466 -14.60 -15.98 -18.20
N GLU A 467 -14.97 -15.14 -17.25
CA GLU A 467 -15.21 -13.71 -17.47
C GLU A 467 -13.94 -12.98 -17.97
N CYS A 468 -12.76 -13.50 -17.62
CA CYS A 468 -11.47 -12.98 -18.06
C CYS A 468 -11.12 -13.30 -19.53
N ASP A 469 -11.88 -14.16 -20.20
CA ASP A 469 -11.59 -14.56 -21.57
C ASP A 469 -11.99 -13.47 -22.59
N LEU A 470 -11.00 -13.01 -23.35
CA LEU A 470 -11.18 -12.06 -24.45
C LEU A 470 -11.61 -12.73 -25.78
N GLY A 471 -11.54 -14.06 -25.87
CA GLY A 471 -11.90 -14.85 -27.06
C GLY A 471 -10.82 -14.87 -28.15
N GLY A 472 -11.07 -15.62 -29.22
CA GLY A 472 -10.16 -15.76 -30.37
C GLY A 472 -8.82 -16.41 -30.02
N ASP A 473 -7.71 -15.78 -30.41
CA ASP A 473 -6.34 -16.25 -30.19
C ASP A 473 -5.81 -16.06 -28.76
N THR A 474 -6.56 -15.39 -27.88
CA THR A 474 -6.14 -15.17 -26.49
C THR A 474 -6.27 -16.44 -25.67
N ASP A 475 -5.37 -16.59 -24.70
CA ASP A 475 -5.45 -17.62 -23.69
C ASP A 475 -6.65 -17.34 -22.76
N PRO A 476 -7.59 -18.28 -22.58
CA PRO A 476 -8.68 -18.15 -21.63
C PRO A 476 -8.24 -17.84 -20.19
N THR A 477 -7.01 -18.19 -19.81
CA THR A 477 -6.47 -17.85 -18.48
C THR A 477 -6.05 -16.38 -18.35
N GLY A 478 -5.86 -15.67 -19.47
CA GLY A 478 -5.47 -14.26 -19.50
C GLY A 478 -4.04 -13.97 -19.02
N THR A 479 -3.19 -15.00 -18.87
CA THR A 479 -1.81 -14.88 -18.34
C THR A 479 -0.72 -14.90 -19.41
N ALA A 480 -1.04 -15.29 -20.65
CA ALA A 480 -0.06 -15.40 -21.72
C ALA A 480 0.50 -14.03 -22.14
N GLU A 481 1.82 -13.94 -22.33
CA GLU A 481 2.47 -12.67 -22.71
C GLU A 481 1.96 -12.08 -24.03
N LYS A 482 1.60 -12.94 -25.00
CA LYS A 482 1.02 -12.53 -26.28
C LYS A 482 -0.27 -11.72 -26.13
N ASP A 483 -0.97 -11.87 -25.01
CA ASP A 483 -2.24 -11.20 -24.77
C ASP A 483 -2.04 -9.81 -24.16
N LYS A 484 -0.83 -9.48 -23.68
CA LYS A 484 -0.49 -8.17 -23.07
C LYS A 484 -0.84 -6.98 -23.98
N ARG A 485 -0.83 -7.17 -25.31
CA ARG A 485 -1.23 -6.11 -26.27
C ARG A 485 -2.68 -5.65 -26.14
N TYR A 486 -3.57 -6.50 -25.65
CA TYR A 486 -4.99 -6.21 -25.48
C TYR A 486 -5.31 -5.64 -24.10
N TRP A 487 -4.37 -5.73 -23.15
CA TRP A 487 -4.56 -5.31 -21.77
C TRP A 487 -3.83 -4.01 -21.50
N ARG A 488 -4.53 -3.10 -20.86
CA ARG A 488 -4.01 -1.83 -20.38
C ARG A 488 -4.12 -1.78 -18.87
N SER A 489 -3.01 -1.51 -18.19
CA SER A 489 -3.07 -1.27 -16.74
C SER A 489 -3.80 0.04 -16.46
N VAL A 490 -4.81 -0.04 -15.59
CA VAL A 490 -5.50 1.12 -15.03
C VAL A 490 -4.67 1.62 -13.85
N PHE A 491 -4.53 0.83 -12.79
CA PHE A 491 -3.65 1.18 -11.68
C PHE A 491 -3.07 -0.06 -11.04
N GLU A 492 -2.01 0.16 -10.26
CA GLU A 492 -1.38 -0.83 -9.40
C GLU A 492 -0.88 -0.07 -8.16
N HIS A 493 -1.31 -0.47 -6.97
CA HIS A 493 -1.04 0.30 -5.75
C HIS A 493 0.47 0.48 -5.45
N SER A 494 1.37 -0.42 -5.89
CA SER A 494 2.84 -0.22 -5.77
C SER A 494 3.41 0.91 -6.64
N LYS A 495 2.70 1.26 -7.71
CA LYS A 495 3.15 2.24 -8.70
C LYS A 495 2.55 3.62 -8.46
N LEU A 496 1.70 3.75 -7.45
CA LEU A 496 1.22 5.03 -7.00
C LEU A 496 2.39 5.79 -6.38
N PRO A 497 2.56 7.09 -6.68
CA PRO A 497 3.73 7.83 -6.23
C PRO A 497 3.85 7.80 -4.69
N ASN A 498 4.88 7.10 -4.19
CA ASN A 498 5.26 6.96 -2.77
C ASN A 498 5.46 8.30 -2.05
N ASN A 499 5.72 9.35 -2.84
CA ASN A 499 5.81 10.72 -2.38
C ASN A 499 4.41 11.32 -2.27
N TRP A 500 3.74 10.89 -1.23
CA TRP A 500 2.72 11.59 -0.47
C TRP A 500 3.30 12.90 0.12
N THR A 501 3.96 13.70 -0.72
CA THR A 501 4.48 15.03 -0.36
C THR A 501 3.27 15.94 -0.36
N PRO A 502 2.94 16.63 0.74
CA PRO A 502 2.06 17.77 0.62
C PRO A 502 2.77 18.77 -0.30
N PRO A 503 2.09 19.29 -1.32
CA PRO A 503 2.71 20.26 -2.18
C PRO A 503 2.98 21.54 -1.38
N SER A 504 4.13 22.16 -1.69
CA SER A 504 4.55 23.47 -1.23
C SER A 504 3.36 24.42 -1.01
N GLN A 505 3.33 25.05 0.16
CA GLN A 505 2.35 26.02 0.64
C GLN A 505 1.98 27.10 -0.41
N SER A 506 1.10 26.81 -1.37
CA SER A 506 0.34 27.84 -2.06
C SER A 506 -0.92 28.10 -1.23
N LYS A 507 -0.83 29.08 -0.33
CA LYS A 507 -1.87 29.48 0.65
C LYS A 507 -3.16 30.05 0.04
N GLU A 508 -3.39 29.94 -1.27
CA GLU A 508 -4.49 30.66 -1.94
C GLU A 508 -5.74 29.83 -2.27
N ASP A 509 -5.74 28.50 -2.11
CA ASP A 509 -6.98 27.71 -2.14
C ASP A 509 -6.91 26.58 -1.09
N GLY A 510 -7.61 26.80 0.04
CA GLY A 510 -7.55 25.97 1.25
C GLY A 510 -8.29 24.63 1.18
N GLY A 511 -8.09 23.82 0.13
CA GLY A 511 -8.67 22.47 0.10
C GLY A 511 -8.19 21.54 -1.01
N TYR A 512 -8.12 20.24 -0.68
CA TYR A 512 -8.34 19.10 -1.58
C TYR A 512 -7.25 18.71 -2.60
N ARG A 513 -6.10 18.18 -2.14
CA ARG A 513 -5.16 17.49 -3.06
C ARG A 513 -5.08 15.96 -2.89
N TRP A 514 -5.23 15.42 -1.68
CA TRP A 514 -5.22 13.97 -1.45
C TRP A 514 -6.49 13.26 -1.90
N THR A 515 -7.64 13.92 -1.68
CA THR A 515 -8.96 13.53 -2.19
C THR A 515 -8.95 13.38 -3.72
N SER A 516 -8.28 14.28 -4.44
CA SER A 516 -8.22 14.20 -5.90
C SER A 516 -7.55 12.90 -6.37
N LYS A 517 -6.41 12.51 -5.81
CA LYS A 517 -5.75 11.25 -6.20
C LYS A 517 -6.61 10.03 -5.85
N LEU A 518 -7.26 10.02 -4.68
CA LEU A 518 -8.19 8.95 -4.30
C LEU A 518 -9.28 8.72 -5.38
N PHE A 519 -9.97 9.78 -5.77
CA PHE A 519 -11.06 9.71 -6.76
C PHE A 519 -10.61 9.63 -8.23
N SER A 520 -9.30 9.53 -8.47
CA SER A 520 -8.83 9.07 -9.78
C SER A 520 -9.01 7.55 -9.97
N HIS A 521 -9.06 6.79 -8.86
CA HIS A 521 -9.24 5.34 -8.84
C HIS A 521 -10.69 4.97 -8.53
N TYR A 522 -11.26 5.58 -7.48
CA TYR A 522 -12.62 5.30 -7.05
C TYR A 522 -13.62 6.30 -7.58
N MET A 523 -14.83 5.82 -7.84
CA MET A 523 -15.98 6.64 -8.15
C MET A 523 -16.70 7.01 -6.86
N ALA A 524 -16.78 8.29 -6.51
CA ALA A 524 -17.53 8.73 -5.33
C ALA A 524 -19.02 8.37 -5.45
N ALA A 525 -19.64 8.82 -6.54
CA ALA A 525 -21.04 8.61 -6.84
C ALA A 525 -21.27 8.66 -8.35
N PHE A 526 -22.34 8.02 -8.82
CA PHE A 526 -22.85 8.13 -10.18
C PHE A 526 -24.34 7.81 -10.17
N SER A 527 -25.02 8.09 -11.28
CA SER A 527 -26.41 7.68 -11.45
C SER A 527 -26.57 6.74 -12.64
N HIS A 528 -27.62 5.94 -12.67
CA HIS A 528 -27.94 5.08 -13.79
C HIS A 528 -29.42 5.17 -14.17
N GLY A 529 -29.72 5.42 -15.44
CA GLY A 529 -31.08 5.49 -15.97
C GLY A 529 -31.49 6.88 -16.48
N ARG A 530 -32.66 6.94 -17.14
CA ARG A 530 -33.10 8.13 -17.90
C ARG A 530 -34.25 8.91 -17.28
N PHE A 531 -35.29 8.22 -16.78
CA PHE A 531 -36.52 8.88 -16.32
C PHE A 531 -36.61 8.96 -14.79
N PHE A 532 -36.05 7.98 -14.08
CA PHE A 532 -35.89 7.97 -12.63
C PHE A 532 -34.51 7.36 -12.34
N PRO A 533 -33.43 8.14 -12.46
CA PRO A 533 -32.10 7.60 -12.36
C PRO A 533 -31.85 7.07 -10.95
N GLU A 534 -31.44 5.81 -10.86
CA GLU A 534 -30.95 5.21 -9.64
C GLU A 534 -29.65 5.88 -9.22
N LYS A 535 -29.52 6.23 -7.95
CA LYS A 535 -28.33 6.89 -7.39
C LYS A 535 -27.44 5.83 -6.75
N ILE A 536 -26.22 5.69 -7.27
CA ILE A 536 -25.26 4.69 -6.84
C ILE A 536 -24.03 5.41 -6.27
N THR A 537 -23.51 4.91 -5.16
CA THR A 537 -22.45 5.58 -4.39
C THR A 537 -21.44 4.55 -3.89
N SER A 538 -20.17 4.94 -3.84
CA SER A 538 -19.18 4.22 -3.05
C SER A 538 -19.30 4.59 -1.58
N GLN A 539 -19.06 3.62 -0.71
CA GLN A 539 -18.96 3.80 0.73
C GLN A 539 -17.94 2.80 1.26
N PHE A 540 -16.98 3.31 2.03
CA PHE A 540 -15.97 2.48 2.66
C PHE A 540 -15.66 3.01 4.04
N ASP A 541 -16.48 2.55 4.99
CA ASP A 541 -16.43 2.92 6.40
C ASP A 541 -16.87 1.71 7.25
N GLU A 542 -17.35 1.92 8.47
CA GLU A 542 -17.75 0.84 9.37
C GLU A 542 -19.07 0.17 9.01
N LYS A 543 -19.89 0.82 8.16
CA LYS A 543 -21.23 0.36 7.79
C LYS A 543 -21.19 -0.49 6.53
N GLU A 544 -20.45 -0.04 5.52
CA GLU A 544 -20.35 -0.73 4.23
C GLU A 544 -18.94 -0.57 3.62
N LYS A 545 -18.50 -1.60 2.89
CA LYS A 545 -17.23 -1.66 2.14
C LYS A 545 -17.48 -1.82 0.64
N ARG A 546 -18.43 -1.06 0.09
CA ARG A 546 -18.81 -1.09 -1.33
C ARG A 546 -18.05 -0.02 -2.09
N LEU A 547 -17.23 -0.43 -3.04
CA LEU A 547 -16.42 0.47 -3.85
C LEU A 547 -16.70 0.27 -5.34
N TYR A 548 -16.84 1.40 -6.03
CA TYR A 548 -16.86 1.48 -7.48
C TYR A 548 -15.56 2.10 -7.98
N TYR A 549 -15.02 1.55 -9.04
CA TYR A 549 -13.75 1.97 -9.64
C TYR A 549 -13.99 2.57 -11.01
N SER A 550 -13.20 3.56 -11.39
CA SER A 550 -13.15 4.03 -12.79
C SER A 550 -12.03 3.29 -13.53
N ALA A 551 -12.42 2.38 -14.43
CA ALA A 551 -11.48 1.60 -15.26
C ALA A 551 -10.93 2.41 -16.46
N SER A 552 -11.18 3.72 -16.51
CA SER A 552 -10.95 4.55 -17.69
C SER A 552 -10.14 5.83 -17.44
N ARG A 553 -9.83 6.15 -16.18
CA ARG A 553 -9.21 7.41 -15.71
C ARG A 553 -7.68 7.42 -15.70
N THR A 554 -7.04 6.77 -16.67
CA THR A 554 -5.57 6.78 -16.76
C THR A 554 -5.07 7.55 -17.97
N THR A 555 -3.98 8.29 -17.80
CA THR A 555 -3.32 8.98 -18.91
C THR A 555 -1.81 8.85 -18.76
N ARG A 556 -1.16 8.11 -19.68
CA ARG A 556 0.32 7.97 -19.73
C ARG A 556 0.97 7.51 -18.40
N GLY A 557 0.31 6.61 -17.67
CA GLY A 557 0.85 6.04 -16.43
C GLY A 557 0.52 6.82 -15.15
N GLU A 558 -0.05 8.03 -15.25
CA GLU A 558 -0.50 8.78 -14.07
C GLU A 558 -2.04 8.76 -13.93
N PRO A 559 -2.57 8.43 -12.74
CA PRO A 559 -3.98 8.56 -12.43
C PRO A 559 -4.41 10.02 -12.43
N ARG A 560 -5.53 10.35 -13.09
CA ARG A 560 -6.12 11.69 -13.08
C ARG A 560 -7.61 11.61 -12.79
N VAL A 561 -8.13 12.54 -11.98
CA VAL A 561 -9.57 12.62 -11.67
C VAL A 561 -10.38 12.77 -12.95
N GLY A 562 -9.90 13.60 -13.88
CA GLY A 562 -10.42 13.68 -15.24
C GLY A 562 -9.72 12.66 -16.14
N GLY A 563 -10.51 11.83 -16.83
CA GLY A 563 -10.01 10.85 -17.79
C GLY A 563 -11.15 10.03 -18.38
N ALA A 564 -10.94 9.49 -19.58
CA ALA A 564 -11.94 8.69 -20.26
C ALA A 564 -11.29 7.69 -21.21
N PHE A 565 -11.99 6.58 -21.41
CA PHE A 565 -11.71 5.63 -22.46
C PHE A 565 -12.08 6.25 -23.80
N ASN A 566 -11.09 6.56 -24.63
CA ASN A 566 -11.31 7.14 -25.95
C ASN A 566 -11.57 6.02 -26.97
N VAL A 567 -12.84 5.82 -27.32
CA VAL A 567 -13.28 4.80 -28.27
C VAL A 567 -12.57 4.94 -29.62
N GLN A 568 -12.39 6.18 -30.11
CA GLN A 568 -11.76 6.43 -31.41
C GLN A 568 -10.30 5.95 -31.42
N SER A 569 -9.58 6.15 -30.32
CA SER A 569 -8.18 5.71 -30.24
C SER A 569 -8.02 4.20 -30.36
N VAL A 570 -9.00 3.41 -29.88
CA VAL A 570 -8.96 1.94 -30.03
C VAL A 570 -9.30 1.54 -31.46
N ILE A 571 -10.32 2.18 -32.06
CA ILE A 571 -10.67 1.95 -33.47
C ILE A 571 -9.47 2.25 -34.38
N ASP A 572 -8.72 3.32 -34.09
CA ASP A 572 -7.55 3.73 -34.87
C ASP A 572 -6.35 2.80 -34.63
N GLN A 573 -6.14 2.33 -33.39
CA GLN A 573 -5.04 1.43 -33.04
C GLN A 573 -5.16 0.04 -33.64
N ASP A 574 -6.37 -0.50 -33.74
CA ASP A 574 -6.58 -1.84 -34.33
C ASP A 574 -6.54 -1.83 -35.88
N GLY A 575 -6.34 -0.67 -36.53
CA GLY A 575 -6.01 -0.57 -37.95
C GLY A 575 -7.01 -1.22 -38.93
N GLU A 576 -6.51 -1.76 -40.05
CA GLU A 576 -7.33 -2.37 -41.12
C GLU A 576 -8.11 -3.63 -40.68
N GLU A 577 -7.66 -4.35 -39.64
CA GLU A 577 -8.37 -5.49 -39.06
C GLU A 577 -9.45 -5.04 -38.04
N GLY A 578 -9.44 -3.76 -37.67
CA GLY A 578 -9.88 -3.26 -36.38
C GLY A 578 -10.84 -2.07 -36.37
N GLY A 579 -11.51 -1.78 -37.49
CA GLY A 579 -12.51 -0.71 -37.51
C GLY A 579 -13.70 -0.90 -36.55
N ARG A 580 -14.67 0.02 -36.64
CA ARG A 580 -15.98 -0.04 -35.96
C ARG A 580 -16.58 -1.44 -35.95
N GLY A 581 -17.23 -1.83 -34.86
CA GLY A 581 -17.81 -3.17 -34.74
C GLY A 581 -17.99 -3.63 -33.30
N LYS A 582 -18.17 -4.94 -33.12
CA LYS A 582 -18.35 -5.55 -31.79
C LYS A 582 -17.00 -5.84 -31.15
N TYR A 583 -16.87 -5.48 -29.89
CA TYR A 583 -15.70 -5.67 -29.06
C TYR A 583 -16.08 -6.38 -27.77
N ARG A 584 -15.15 -7.17 -27.26
CA ARG A 584 -15.17 -7.69 -25.89
C ARG A 584 -14.38 -6.71 -25.03
N LEU A 585 -15.02 -6.15 -24.03
CA LEU A 585 -14.41 -5.34 -22.99
C LEU A 585 -14.40 -6.13 -21.69
N VAL A 586 -13.24 -6.25 -21.07
CA VAL A 586 -13.07 -6.97 -19.80
C VAL A 586 -12.34 -6.05 -18.83
N VAL A 587 -12.83 -5.94 -17.62
CA VAL A 587 -12.10 -5.31 -16.52
C VAL A 587 -11.64 -6.40 -15.57
N ARG A 588 -10.34 -6.45 -15.34
CA ARG A 588 -9.67 -7.47 -14.53
C ARG A 588 -9.13 -6.83 -13.26
N ALA A 589 -9.62 -7.29 -12.12
CA ALA A 589 -9.05 -7.00 -10.82
C ALA A 589 -8.04 -8.08 -10.43
N ARG A 590 -6.92 -7.66 -9.86
CA ARG A 590 -5.88 -8.53 -9.30
C ARG A 590 -5.68 -8.22 -7.83
N ASP A 591 -5.55 -9.25 -7.00
CA ASP A 591 -5.07 -9.08 -5.62
C ASP A 591 -3.53 -9.04 -5.58
N TYR A 592 -2.97 -8.88 -4.38
CA TYR A 592 -1.51 -8.82 -4.19
C TYR A 592 -0.81 -10.16 -4.49
N TRP A 593 -1.46 -11.30 -4.23
CA TRP A 593 -0.87 -12.64 -4.45
C TRP A 593 -1.09 -13.18 -5.87
N GLY A 594 -1.70 -12.39 -6.74
CA GLY A 594 -1.87 -12.68 -8.16
C GLY A 594 -3.16 -13.42 -8.52
N ASN A 595 -4.12 -13.54 -7.60
CA ASN A 595 -5.46 -14.00 -7.95
C ASN A 595 -6.18 -12.96 -8.81
N VAL A 596 -7.06 -13.45 -9.68
CA VAL A 596 -7.67 -12.64 -10.72
C VAL A 596 -9.18 -12.85 -10.72
N GLY A 597 -9.92 -11.76 -10.73
CA GLY A 597 -11.35 -11.77 -11.05
C GLY A 597 -11.71 -10.73 -12.08
N CYS A 598 -12.75 -11.01 -12.87
CA CYS A 598 -13.10 -10.17 -14.00
C CYS A 598 -14.60 -9.88 -14.07
N VAL A 599 -14.93 -8.69 -14.57
CA VAL A 599 -16.25 -8.34 -15.07
C VAL A 599 -16.13 -7.98 -16.54
N ALA A 600 -17.11 -8.36 -17.35
CA ALA A 600 -16.98 -8.25 -18.79
C ALA A 600 -18.29 -7.82 -19.46
N SER A 601 -18.14 -7.21 -20.63
CA SER A 601 -19.24 -6.72 -21.44
C SER A 601 -18.88 -6.82 -22.93
N ASP A 602 -19.84 -7.22 -23.74
CA ASP A 602 -19.75 -7.00 -25.18
C ASP A 602 -20.25 -5.59 -25.48
N VAL A 603 -19.51 -4.84 -26.29
CA VAL A 603 -19.81 -3.45 -26.66
C VAL A 603 -19.70 -3.24 -28.16
N LEU A 604 -20.47 -2.31 -28.71
CA LEU A 604 -20.35 -1.85 -30.08
C LEU A 604 -19.56 -0.53 -30.09
N LEU A 605 -18.41 -0.50 -30.74
CA LEU A 605 -17.63 0.72 -30.93
C LEU A 605 -17.98 1.35 -32.27
N THR A 606 -18.39 2.63 -32.26
CA THR A 606 -18.82 3.39 -33.45
C THR A 606 -18.19 4.78 -33.50
#